data_AF-A0A1Y5TNR9-F1
#
_entry.id   AF-A0A1Y5TNR9-F1
#
_cell.length_a   1.000
_cell.length_b   1.000
_cell.length_c   1.000
_cell.angle_alpha   90.00
_cell.angle_beta   90.00
_cell.angle_gamma   90.00
#
_symmetry.space_group_name_H-M   'P 1'
#
loop_
_entity.id
_entity.type
_entity.pdbx_description
1 polymer ?
#
loop_
_entity_poly.entity_id
_entity_poly.type
_entity_poly.pdbx_seq_one_letter_code
_entity_poly.pdbx_strand_id
1 'polypeptide(L)'
;MTLPSLANLRQACVTPHVAQKSRRSAIDGRTTRHKGYDLSLKHRKRIEEAFGWAKTVGHMAQTVYRGVERVRSRFIPTMAANNLARLPRLLAA
;
A
#
# COMPACT_ATOMS: atom_id res chain seq x y z
N MET A 1 20.21 13.30 -2.43
CA MET A 1 19.28 13.16 -3.57
C MET A 1 17.97 13.86 -3.18
N THR A 2 17.73 15.07 -3.67
CA THR A 2 16.49 15.82 -3.39
C THR A 2 15.37 15.28 -4.28
N LEU A 3 14.26 14.82 -3.68
CA LEU A 3 13.08 14.40 -4.44
C LEU A 3 12.56 15.60 -5.26
N PRO A 4 12.12 15.38 -6.51
CA PRO A 4 11.55 16.44 -7.33
C PRO A 4 10.31 17.04 -6.64
N SER A 5 10.17 18.36 -6.71
CA SER A 5 8.99 19.06 -6.21
C SER A 5 7.74 18.66 -7.01
N LEU A 6 6.55 18.85 -6.47
CA LEU A 6 5.30 18.61 -7.21
C LEU A 6 5.19 19.48 -8.46
N ALA A 7 5.75 20.69 -8.43
CA ALA A 7 5.81 21.57 -9.59
C ALA A 7 6.68 20.96 -10.70
N ASN A 8 7.85 20.41 -10.35
CA ASN A 8 8.74 19.77 -11.32
C ASN A 8 8.08 18.53 -11.95
N LEU A 9 7.40 17.71 -11.15
CA LEU A 9 6.68 16.53 -11.65
C LEU A 9 5.54 16.92 -12.62
N ARG A 10 4.84 18.02 -12.34
CA ARG A 10 3.81 18.56 -13.24
C ARG A 10 4.40 19.08 -14.54
N GLN A 11 5.53 19.78 -14.49
CA GLN A 11 6.21 20.25 -15.69
C GLN A 11 6.68 19.08 -16.59
N ALA A 12 7.00 17.94 -15.97
CA ALA A 12 7.31 16.70 -16.68
C ALA A 12 6.07 15.88 -17.10
N CYS A 13 4.84 16.41 -16.94
CA CYS A 13 3.58 15.70 -17.19
C CYS A 13 3.42 14.38 -16.40
N VAL A 14 4.11 14.23 -15.27
CA VAL A 14 4.02 13.06 -14.39
C VAL A 14 2.94 13.29 -13.33
N THR A 15 2.04 12.32 -13.16
CA THR A 15 1.06 12.33 -12.06
C THR A 15 1.68 11.68 -10.83
N PRO A 16 2.01 12.44 -9.76
CA PRO A 16 2.66 11.87 -8.59
C PRO A 16 1.69 11.03 -7.76
N HIS A 17 2.10 9.82 -7.37
CA HIS A 17 1.40 9.02 -6.36
C HIS A 17 1.90 9.41 -4.98
N VAL A 18 1.21 10.36 -4.33
CA VAL A 18 1.64 10.96 -3.06
C VAL A 18 0.47 11.11 -2.08
N ALA A 19 0.70 10.84 -0.80
CA ALA A 19 -0.30 10.99 0.25
C ALA A 19 -0.19 12.35 0.96
N GLN A 20 -1.30 13.07 1.09
CA GLN A 20 -1.38 14.33 1.84
C GLN A 20 -1.35 14.04 3.34
N LYS A 21 -0.50 14.77 4.06
CA LYS A 21 -0.48 14.78 5.53
C LYS A 21 -1.47 15.84 6.02
N SER A 22 -2.10 15.61 7.16
CA SER A 22 -3.06 16.56 7.76
C SER A 22 -2.41 17.89 8.17
N ARG A 23 -1.11 17.89 8.47
CA ARG A 23 -0.33 19.09 8.80
C ARG A 23 0.99 19.08 8.04
N ARG A 24 1.44 20.28 7.64
CA ARG A 24 2.75 20.50 6.98
C ARG A 24 2.94 19.67 5.69
N SER A 25 1.88 19.56 4.87
CA SER A 25 1.97 18.93 3.55
C SER A 25 2.15 19.97 2.46
N ALA A 26 3.08 19.74 1.53
CA ALA A 26 3.28 20.56 0.34
C ALA A 26 2.33 20.19 -0.81
N ILE A 27 1.34 19.33 -0.57
CA ILE A 27 0.35 18.88 -1.56
C ILE A 27 -0.86 19.81 -1.52
N ASP A 28 -1.17 20.42 -2.66
CA ASP A 28 -2.31 21.31 -2.85
C ASP A 28 -3.63 20.57 -3.19
N GLY A 29 -4.74 21.30 -3.16
CA GLY A 29 -6.06 20.77 -3.47
C GLY A 29 -6.24 20.28 -4.92
N ARG A 30 -5.36 20.67 -5.86
CA ARG A 30 -5.45 20.21 -7.25
C ARG A 30 -5.15 18.72 -7.36
N THR A 31 -4.23 18.21 -6.55
CA THR A 31 -3.90 16.78 -6.53
C THR A 31 -4.96 15.96 -5.76
N THR A 32 -5.58 16.52 -4.72
CA THR A 32 -6.53 15.78 -3.87
C THR A 32 -8.01 15.88 -4.29
N ARG A 33 -8.39 16.86 -5.15
CA ARG A 33 -9.79 17.07 -5.58
C ARG A 33 -10.46 15.90 -6.30
N HIS A 34 -9.68 14.97 -6.83
CA HIS A 34 -10.20 13.90 -7.68
C HIS A 34 -10.66 12.72 -6.83
N LYS A 35 -11.87 12.20 -7.06
CA LYS A 35 -12.37 10.99 -6.37
C LYS A 35 -11.41 9.80 -6.45
N GLY A 36 -10.67 9.68 -7.55
CA GLY A 36 -9.64 8.64 -7.74
C GLY A 36 -8.48 8.72 -6.74
N TYR A 37 -8.19 9.92 -6.20
CA TYR A 37 -7.17 10.11 -5.18
C TYR A 37 -7.53 9.37 -3.88
N ASP A 38 -8.75 9.60 -3.38
CA ASP A 38 -9.25 8.96 -2.16
C ASP A 38 -9.35 7.45 -2.30
N LEU A 39 -9.83 6.97 -3.46
CA LEU A 39 -9.87 5.55 -3.76
C LEU A 39 -8.46 4.96 -3.77
N SER A 40 -7.50 5.59 -4.45
CA SER A 40 -6.12 5.13 -4.51
C SER A 40 -5.49 5.01 -3.12
N LEU A 41 -5.71 6.00 -2.24
CA LEU A 41 -5.22 5.94 -0.86
C LEU A 41 -5.84 4.79 -0.06
N LYS A 42 -7.15 4.54 -0.21
CA LYS A 42 -7.82 3.40 0.44
C LYS A 42 -7.23 2.06 -0.04
N HIS A 43 -7.01 1.90 -1.34
CA HIS A 43 -6.43 0.68 -1.91
C HIS A 43 -4.98 0.47 -1.45
N ARG A 44 -4.16 1.53 -1.49
CA ARG A 44 -2.77 1.49 -0.97
C ARG A 44 -2.74 0.98 0.47
N LYS A 45 -3.61 1.52 1.32
CA LYS A 45 -3.67 1.13 2.74
C LYS A 45 -4.06 -0.34 2.91
N ARG A 46 -5.07 -0.82 2.17
CA ARG A 46 -5.51 -2.23 2.19
C ARG A 46 -4.39 -3.19 1.78
N ILE A 47 -3.60 -2.82 0.77
CA ILE A 47 -2.46 -3.61 0.32
C ILE A 47 -1.36 -3.62 1.39
N GLU A 48 -0.98 -2.45 1.90
CA GLU A 48 0.04 -2.31 2.95
C GLU A 48 -0.31 -3.07 4.23
N GLU A 49 -1.58 -3.05 4.64
CA GLU A 49 -2.08 -3.80 5.80
C GLU A 49 -1.91 -5.31 5.60
N ALA A 50 -2.26 -5.84 4.43
CA ALA A 50 -2.11 -7.26 4.13
C ALA A 50 -0.63 -7.68 4.10
N PHE A 51 0.25 -6.89 3.47
CA PHE A 51 1.69 -7.14 3.48
C PHE A 51 2.30 -6.99 4.88
N GLY A 52 1.83 -6.03 5.67
CA GLY A 52 2.24 -5.86 7.06
C GLY A 52 1.90 -7.11 7.89
N TRP A 53 0.67 -7.60 7.79
CA TRP A 53 0.23 -8.81 8.47
C TRP A 53 0.99 -10.05 8.01
N ALA A 54 1.22 -10.21 6.70
CA ALA A 54 1.99 -11.33 6.17
C ALA A 54 3.43 -11.33 6.72
N LYS A 55 4.02 -10.15 6.91
CA LYS A 55 5.36 -10.01 7.50
C LYS A 55 5.38 -10.34 8.99
N THR A 56 4.42 -9.82 9.76
CA THR A 56 4.41 -9.93 11.23
C THR A 56 3.79 -11.23 11.75
N VAL A 57 2.64 -11.63 11.22
CA VAL A 57 1.90 -12.83 11.64
C VAL A 57 2.18 -14.01 10.71
N GLY A 58 2.32 -13.74 9.41
CA GLY A 58 2.61 -14.77 8.40
C GLY A 58 4.07 -15.21 8.32
N HIS A 59 4.97 -14.62 9.13
CA HIS A 59 6.42 -14.86 9.13
C HIS A 59 7.13 -14.65 7.78
N MET A 60 6.58 -13.80 6.90
CA MET A 60 7.18 -13.53 5.59
C MET A 60 8.34 -12.51 5.64
N ALA A 61 8.57 -11.84 6.78
CA ALA A 61 9.70 -10.91 6.94
C ALA A 61 11.06 -11.62 6.94
N GLN A 62 11.12 -12.85 7.46
CA GLN A 62 12.33 -13.67 7.57
C GLN A 62 12.03 -15.09 7.11
N THR A 63 11.72 -15.25 5.82
CA THR A 63 11.40 -16.55 5.25
C THR A 63 12.60 -17.51 5.30
N VAL A 64 12.38 -18.72 5.80
CA VAL A 64 13.38 -19.81 5.79
C VAL A 64 13.48 -20.52 4.43
N TYR A 65 12.54 -20.23 3.52
CA TYR A 65 12.48 -20.84 2.20
C TYR A 65 13.47 -20.17 1.24
N ARG A 66 14.23 -20.98 0.50
CA ARG A 66 15.15 -20.51 -0.55
C ARG A 66 14.57 -20.79 -1.93
N GLY A 67 14.61 -19.80 -2.81
CA GLY A 67 14.12 -19.87 -4.19
C GLY A 67 12.68 -19.36 -4.36
N VAL A 68 12.42 -18.73 -5.51
CA VAL A 68 11.15 -18.02 -5.81
C VAL A 68 9.94 -18.95 -5.69
N GLU A 69 10.01 -20.16 -6.24
CA GLU A 69 8.86 -21.10 -6.21
C GLU A 69 8.51 -21.55 -4.79
N ARG A 70 9.51 -21.80 -3.93
CA ARG A 70 9.27 -22.18 -2.52
C ARG A 70 8.74 -21.02 -1.69
N VAL A 71 9.20 -19.79 -1.95
CA VAL A 71 8.63 -18.60 -1.32
C VAL A 71 7.20 -18.39 -1.79
N ARG A 72 6.93 -18.54 -3.10
CA ARG A 72 5.60 -18.40 -3.69
C ARG A 72 4.60 -19.39 -3.08
N SER A 73 4.98 -20.66 -2.92
CA SER A 73 4.11 -21.69 -2.35
C SER A 73 3.70 -21.40 -0.91
N ARG A 74 4.52 -20.69 -0.13
CA ARG A 74 4.16 -20.21 1.20
C ARG A 74 3.42 -18.86 1.20
N PHE A 75 3.79 -17.97 0.28
CA PHE A 75 3.22 -16.63 0.21
C PHE A 75 1.73 -16.64 -0.13
N ILE A 76 1.32 -17.40 -1.15
CA ILE A 76 -0.08 -17.49 -1.60
C ILE A 76 -1.03 -17.91 -0.46
N PRO A 77 -0.81 -19.03 0.25
CA PRO A 77 -1.70 -19.41 1.36
C PRO A 77 -1.63 -18.44 2.53
N THR A 78 -0.49 -17.77 2.76
CA THR A 78 -0.39 -16.71 3.78
C THR A 78 -1.31 -15.53 3.46
N MET A 79 -1.37 -15.11 2.19
CA MET A 79 -2.29 -14.06 1.75
C MET A 79 -3.76 -14.52 1.82
N ALA A 80 -4.05 -15.78 1.49
CA ALA A 80 -5.39 -16.34 1.67
C ALA A 80 -5.81 -16.33 3.15
N ALA A 81 -4.91 -16.73 4.06
CA ALA A 81 -5.14 -16.68 5.49
C ALA A 81 -5.37 -15.25 5.99
N ASN A 82 -4.66 -14.24 5.46
CA ASN A 82 -4.92 -12.83 5.77
C ASN A 82 -6.35 -12.43 5.39
N ASN A 83 -6.82 -12.83 4.21
CA ASN A 83 -8.19 -12.53 3.77
C ASN A 83 -9.21 -13.13 4.76
N LEU A 84 -9.03 -14.40 5.15
CA LEU A 84 -9.91 -15.06 6.12
C LEU A 84 -9.88 -14.38 7.49
N ALA A 85 -8.70 -14.05 8.01
CA ALA A 85 -8.54 -13.37 9.31
C ALA A 85 -9.22 -12.00 9.35
N ARG A 86 -9.40 -11.35 8.19
CA ARG A 86 -10.06 -10.04 8.07
C ARG A 86 -11.58 -10.14 7.88
N LEU A 87 -12.12 -11.30 7.48
CA LEU A 87 -13.55 -11.46 7.19
C LEU A 87 -14.45 -11.02 8.36
N PRO A 88 -14.21 -11.43 9.63
CA PRO A 88 -15.10 -11.02 10.73
C PRO A 88 -15.24 -9.51 10.88
N ARG A 89 -14.12 -8.79 10.69
CA ARG A 89 -14.10 -7.32 10.74
C ARG A 89 -14.81 -6.68 9.55
N LEU A 90 -14.73 -7.30 8.38
CA LEU A 90 -15.39 -6.82 7.17
C LEU A 90 -16.90 -7.07 7.19
N LEU A 91 -17.34 -8.17 7.81
CA LEU A 91 -18.76 -8.50 7.96
C LEU A 91 -19.46 -7.67 9.05
N ALA A 92 -18.69 -7.15 10.01
CA ALA A 92 -19.20 -6.29 11.07
C ALA A 92 -19.23 -4.79 10.70
N ALA A 93 -18.72 -4.41 9.53
CA ALA A 93 -18.60 -3.03 9.05
C ALA A 93 -19.74 -2.68 8.09
#